data_AF-A0A7V2WE84-F1
#
_entry.id   AF-A0A7V2WE84-F1
#
_cell.length_a   1.000
_cell.length_b   1.000
_cell.length_c   1.000
_cell.angle_alpha   90.00
_cell.angle_beta   90.00
_cell.angle_gamma   90.00
#
_symmetry.space_group_name_H-M   'P 1'
#
loop_
_entity.id
_entity.type
_entity.pdbx_description
1 polymer ?
#
loop_
_entity_poly.entity_id
_entity_poly.type
_entity_poly.pdbx_seq_one_letter_code
_entity_poly.pdbx_strand_id
1 'polypeptide(L)'
;MEKEILLKNLRKAEGEEAILKGVKQLDEALKAQPDDEELHFMRAELFYKLNRYGDAMNDYMKVAELNPDNKEAAGKIDIIKTILRYHNTDIYASPNTDMDPWLE
;
A
#
# COMPACT_ATOMS: atom_id res chain seq x y z
N MET A 1 -17.37 18.41 -0.98
CA MET A 1 -17.59 18.27 -2.44
C MET A 1 -16.28 18.07 -3.19
N GLU A 2 -15.25 18.89 -2.98
CA GLU A 2 -13.97 18.75 -3.70
C GLU A 2 -13.24 17.43 -3.44
N LYS A 3 -13.17 16.97 -2.19
CA LYS A 3 -12.59 15.66 -1.82
C LYS A 3 -13.27 14.50 -2.56
N GLU A 4 -14.60 14.44 -2.52
CA GLU A 4 -15.35 13.33 -3.13
C GLU A 4 -15.17 13.28 -4.66
N ILE A 5 -15.10 14.44 -5.32
CA ILE A 5 -14.80 14.54 -6.75
C ILE A 5 -13.38 14.07 -7.03
N LEU A 6 -12.40 14.49 -6.21
CA LEU A 6 -11.02 14.03 -6.31
C LEU A 6 -10.97 12.50 -6.22
N LEU A 7 -11.56 11.90 -5.19
CA LEU A 7 -11.53 10.45 -4.99
C LEU A 7 -12.21 9.69 -6.14
N LYS A 8 -13.34 10.18 -6.66
CA LYS A 8 -14.00 9.58 -7.84
C LYS A 8 -13.11 9.62 -9.08
N ASN A 9 -12.34 10.70 -9.28
CA ASN A 9 -11.41 10.81 -10.40
C ASN A 9 -10.22 9.86 -10.23
N LEU A 10 -9.66 9.75 -9.02
CA LEU A 10 -8.53 8.88 -8.72
C LEU A 10 -8.88 7.39 -8.85
N ARG A 11 -10.11 6.99 -8.53
CA ARG A 11 -10.59 5.61 -8.77
C ARG A 11 -10.52 5.22 -10.25
N LYS A 12 -10.77 6.18 -11.14
CA LYS A 12 -10.73 6.02 -12.60
C LYS A 12 -9.34 6.24 -13.20
N ALA A 13 -8.34 6.60 -12.40
CA ALA A 13 -6.99 6.80 -12.90
C ALA A 13 -6.41 5.46 -13.37
N GLU A 14 -6.06 5.43 -14.65
CA GLU A 14 -5.45 4.30 -15.34
C GLU A 14 -4.14 4.77 -15.99
N GLY A 15 -3.12 3.93 -15.93
CA GLY A 15 -1.77 4.28 -16.36
C GLY A 15 -0.91 4.85 -15.24
N GLU A 16 0.38 4.54 -15.29
CA GLU A 16 1.36 4.87 -14.25
C GLU A 16 1.48 6.38 -13.99
N GLU A 17 1.51 7.18 -15.06
CA GLU A 17 1.60 8.65 -14.94
C GLU A 17 0.40 9.26 -14.23
N ALA A 18 -0.82 8.79 -14.56
CA ALA A 18 -2.04 9.26 -13.93
C ALA A 18 -2.10 8.88 -12.45
N ILE A 19 -1.64 7.67 -12.11
CA ILE A 19 -1.56 7.18 -10.74
C ILE A 19 -0.55 7.99 -9.93
N LEU A 20 0.64 8.26 -10.47
CA LEU A 20 1.67 9.08 -9.81
C LEU A 20 1.20 10.52 -9.57
N LYS A 21 0.49 11.11 -10.55
CA LYS A 21 -0.16 12.41 -10.36
C LYS A 21 -1.21 12.36 -9.25
N GLY A 22 -1.98 11.28 -9.20
CA GLY A 22 -2.97 11.05 -8.15
C GLY A 22 -2.39 10.97 -6.75
N VAL A 23 -1.26 10.26 -6.59
CA VAL A 23 -0.50 10.21 -5.33
C VAL A 23 -0.09 11.62 -4.89
N LYS A 24 0.45 12.45 -5.80
CA LYS A 24 0.82 13.84 -5.46
C LYS A 24 -0.37 14.68 -4.99
N GLN A 25 -1.53 14.52 -5.63
CA GLN A 25 -2.75 15.22 -5.21
C GLN A 25 -3.21 14.76 -3.82
N LEU A 26 -3.08 13.47 -3.52
CA LEU A 26 -3.38 12.94 -2.19
C LEU A 26 -2.39 13.40 -1.13
N ASP A 27 -1.09 13.54 -1.46
CA ASP A 27 -0.10 14.09 -0.54
C ASP A 27 -0.41 15.53 -0.15
N GLU A 28 -0.88 16.35 -1.10
CA GLU A 28 -1.34 17.72 -0.82
C GLU A 28 -2.62 17.72 0.03
N ALA A 29 -3.58 16.84 -0.27
CA ALA A 29 -4.80 16.72 0.51
C ALA A 29 -4.53 16.27 1.96
N LEU A 30 -3.59 15.33 2.14
CA LEU A 30 -3.16 14.83 3.45
C LEU A 30 -2.39 15.88 4.25
N LYS A 31 -1.72 16.85 3.62
CA LYS A 31 -1.14 17.99 4.37
C LYS A 31 -2.22 18.85 5.02
N ALA A 32 -3.38 18.97 4.38
CA ALA A 32 -4.52 19.71 4.93
C ALA A 32 -5.31 18.86 5.95
N GLN A 33 -5.42 17.55 5.71
CA GLN A 33 -6.18 16.61 6.54
C GLN A 33 -5.35 15.34 6.78
N PRO A 34 -4.40 15.38 7.74
CA PRO A 34 -3.42 14.31 7.94
C PRO A 34 -4.02 13.01 8.50
N ASP A 35 -5.16 13.09 9.17
CA ASP A 35 -5.83 11.96 9.82
C ASP A 35 -7.11 11.53 9.06
N ASP A 36 -7.20 11.82 7.76
CA ASP A 36 -8.33 11.39 6.93
C ASP A 36 -8.11 9.96 6.42
N GLU A 37 -8.85 9.02 6.99
CA GLU A 37 -8.80 7.60 6.67
C GLU A 37 -9.08 7.30 5.19
N GLU A 38 -9.97 8.04 4.54
CA GLU A 38 -10.35 7.79 3.15
C GLU A 38 -9.25 8.24 2.19
N LEU A 39 -8.54 9.32 2.52
CA LEU A 39 -7.37 9.79 1.76
C LEU A 39 -6.21 8.78 1.86
N HIS A 40 -5.92 8.28 3.06
CA HIS A 40 -4.93 7.21 3.27
C HIS A 40 -5.31 5.95 2.50
N PHE A 41 -6.57 5.51 2.60
CA PHE A 41 -7.05 4.32 1.88
C PHE A 41 -6.89 4.47 0.36
N MET A 42 -7.26 5.62 -0.18
CA MET A 42 -7.16 5.89 -1.61
C MET A 42 -5.69 5.99 -2.08
N ARG A 43 -4.79 6.52 -1.25
CA ARG A 43 -3.35 6.56 -1.55
C ARG A 43 -2.74 5.16 -1.54
N ALA A 44 -3.16 4.33 -0.58
CA ALA A 44 -2.78 2.93 -0.50
C ALA A 44 -3.21 2.13 -1.75
N GLU A 45 -4.43 2.34 -2.24
CA GLU A 45 -4.92 1.72 -3.49
C GLU A 45 -4.09 2.13 -4.72
N LEU A 46 -3.69 3.40 -4.80
CA LEU A 46 -2.82 3.89 -5.87
C LEU A 46 -1.41 3.28 -5.77
N PHE A 47 -0.82 3.20 -4.58
CA PHE A 47 0.46 2.52 -4.39
C PHE A 47 0.38 1.02 -4.66
N TYR A 48 -0.74 0.37 -4.33
CA TYR A 48 -0.99 -1.02 -4.65
C TYR A 48 -1.00 -1.24 -6.16
N LYS A 49 -1.66 -0.37 -6.94
CA LYS A 49 -1.64 -0.41 -8.41
C LYS A 49 -0.23 -0.20 -9.00
N LEU A 50 0.65 0.52 -8.30
CA LEU A 50 2.06 0.69 -8.68
C LEU A 50 2.97 -0.47 -8.23
N ASN A 51 2.42 -1.54 -7.65
CA ASN A 51 3.17 -2.61 -6.99
C ASN A 51 4.11 -2.14 -5.87
N ARG A 52 3.88 -0.93 -5.34
CA ARG A 52 4.62 -0.36 -4.21
C ARG A 52 4.00 -0.83 -2.90
N TYR A 53 4.07 -2.13 -2.66
CA TYR A 53 3.36 -2.79 -1.57
C TYR A 53 3.77 -2.29 -0.17
N GLY A 54 5.04 -1.93 0.02
CA GLY A 54 5.50 -1.36 1.30
C GLY A 54 4.84 -0.02 1.62
N ASP A 55 4.76 0.88 0.64
CA ASP A 55 4.09 2.18 0.82
C ASP A 55 2.58 2.01 1.01
N ALA A 56 1.96 1.13 0.23
CA ALA A 56 0.54 0.78 0.41
C ALA A 56 0.25 0.23 1.80
N MET A 57 1.13 -0.63 2.33
CA MET A 57 0.98 -1.21 3.67
C MET A 57 1.00 -0.15 4.76
N ASN A 58 1.91 0.82 4.68
CA ASN A 58 2.00 1.92 5.65
C ASN A 58 0.69 2.73 5.68
N ASP A 59 0.13 3.03 4.52
CA ASP A 59 -1.13 3.78 4.41
C ASP A 59 -2.32 2.97 4.94
N TYR A 60 -2.43 1.68 4.59
CA TYR A 60 -3.50 0.83 5.16
C TYR A 60 -3.38 0.66 6.67
N MET A 61 -2.17 0.56 7.20
CA MET A 61 -1.95 0.53 8.65
C MET A 61 -2.44 1.82 9.29
N LYS A 62 -2.20 2.98 8.66
CA LYS A 62 -2.72 4.25 9.16
C LYS A 62 -4.26 4.28 9.17
N VAL A 63 -4.91 3.72 8.14
CA VAL A 63 -6.37 3.56 8.12
C VAL A 63 -6.84 2.68 9.28
N ALA A 64 -6.16 1.56 9.55
CA ALA A 64 -6.49 0.68 10.66
C ALA A 64 -6.24 1.30 12.05
N GLU A 65 -5.27 2.21 12.18
CA GLU A 65 -5.04 3.00 13.40
C GLU A 65 -6.19 4.00 13.64
N LEU A 66 -6.64 4.69 12.58
CA LEU A 66 -7.71 5.69 12.66
C LEU A 66 -9.08 5.04 12.84
N ASN A 67 -9.31 3.93 12.14
CA ASN A 67 -10.55 3.18 12.15
C ASN A 67 -10.26 1.66 12.23
N PRO A 68 -10.13 1.12 13.45
CA PRO A 68 -9.87 -0.31 13.68
C PRO A 68 -10.97 -1.24 13.13
N ASP A 69 -12.20 -0.75 12.97
CA ASP A 69 -13.34 -1.52 12.46
C ASP A 69 -13.38 -1.59 10.93
N ASN A 70 -12.45 -0.92 10.23
CA ASN A 70 -12.34 -0.97 8.78
C ASN A 70 -11.79 -2.34 8.31
N LYS A 71 -12.72 -3.28 8.11
CA LYS A 71 -12.43 -4.63 7.62
C LYS A 71 -11.76 -4.65 6.24
N GLU A 72 -12.02 -3.64 5.42
CA GLU A 72 -11.43 -3.55 4.09
C GLU A 72 -9.93 -3.28 4.19
N ALA A 73 -9.53 -2.29 5.00
CA ALA A 73 -8.12 -2.01 5.26
C ALA A 73 -7.39 -3.21 5.89
N ALA A 74 -8.01 -3.87 6.87
CA ALA A 74 -7.46 -5.09 7.48
C ALA A 74 -7.21 -6.19 6.43
N GLY A 75 -8.20 -6.45 5.56
CA GLY A 75 -8.06 -7.43 4.48
C GLY A 75 -6.95 -7.08 3.49
N LYS A 76 -6.78 -5.80 3.14
CA LYS A 76 -5.70 -5.33 2.26
C LYS A 76 -4.32 -5.53 2.89
N ILE A 77 -4.18 -5.28 4.19
CA ILE A 77 -2.94 -5.53 4.93
C ILE A 77 -2.56 -7.02 4.86
N ASP A 78 -3.52 -7.92 5.07
CA ASP A 78 -3.26 -9.37 5.03
C ASP A 78 -2.87 -9.85 3.63
N ILE A 79 -3.49 -9.30 2.59
CA ILE A 79 -3.11 -9.55 1.19
C ILE A 79 -1.66 -9.11 0.96
N ILE A 80 -1.31 -7.88 1.36
CA ILE A 80 0.05 -7.35 1.15
C ILE A 80 1.09 -8.16 1.93
N LYS A 81 0.82 -8.52 3.19
CA LYS A 81 1.69 -9.40 3.97
C LYS A 81 1.92 -10.74 3.27
N THR A 82 0.88 -11.29 2.67
CA THR A 82 0.97 -12.53 1.90
C THR A 82 1.87 -12.36 0.68
N ILE A 83 1.64 -11.31 -0.12
CA ILE A 83 2.46 -10.97 -1.30
C ILE A 83 3.94 -10.80 -0.90
N LEU A 84 4.22 -10.00 0.12
CA LEU A 84 5.57 -9.76 0.62
C LEU A 84 6.24 -11.03 1.17
N ARG A 85 5.48 -11.89 1.87
CA ARG A 85 5.98 -13.17 2.35
C ARG A 85 6.42 -14.07 1.19
N TYR A 86 5.61 -14.18 0.14
CA TYR A 86 5.96 -14.99 -1.04
C TYR A 86 7.19 -14.43 -1.77
N HIS A 87 7.28 -13.12 -1.97
CA HIS A 87 8.46 -12.50 -2.58
C HIS A 87 9.73 -12.64 -1.71
N ASN A 88 9.59 -12.58 -0.38
CA ASN A 88 10.72 -12.74 0.54
C ASN A 88 11.14 -14.20 0.75
N THR A 89 10.31 -15.19 0.41
CA THR A 89 10.74 -16.59 0.41
C THR A 89 11.65 -16.93 -0.77
N ASP A 90 11.63 -16.14 -1.85
CA ASP A 90 12.51 -16.37 -3.02
C ASP A 90 13.98 -16.00 -2.77
N ILE A 91 14.28 -15.09 -1.83
CA ILE A 91 15.67 -14.76 -1.45
C ILE A 91 16.35 -15.87 -0.64
N TYR A 92 15.59 -16.78 -0.02
CA TYR A 92 16.13 -17.99 0.63
C TYR A 92 15.96 -19.27 -0.22
N ALA A 93 15.27 -19.18 -1.36
CA ALA A 93 15.15 -20.25 -2.34
C ALA A 93 16.20 -20.17 -3.46
N SER A 94 17.16 -19.24 -3.37
CA SER A 94 18.45 -19.48 -4.00
C SER A 94 19.23 -20.39 -3.05
N PRO A 95 19.41 -21.68 -3.37
CA PRO A 95 20.23 -22.52 -2.56
C PRO A 95 21.66 -22.00 -2.73
N ASN A 96 22.14 -21.20 -1.78
CA ASN A 96 23.55 -21.23 -1.45
C ASN A 96 23.82 -22.60 -0.78
N THR A 97 23.69 -23.66 -1.57
CA THR A 97 23.96 -25.07 -1.22
C THR A 97 25.46 -25.34 -1.06
N ASP A 98 26.26 -24.40 -0.58
CA ASP A 98 27.70 -24.66 -0.38
C ASP A 98 28.35 -24.00 0.84
N MET A 99 27.65 -23.24 1.68
CA MET A 99 28.26 -22.75 2.93
C MET A 99 27.23 -22.55 4.04
N ASP A 100 26.71 -23.64 4.60
CA ASP A 100 26.12 -23.59 5.95
C ASP A 100 27.12 -24.28 6.92
N PRO A 101 27.96 -23.52 7.65
CA PRO A 101 29.05 -24.06 8.47
C PRO A 101 28.57 -24.61 9.84
N TRP A 102 27.26 -24.83 10.03
CA TRP A 102 26.67 -25.32 11.28
C TRP A 102 26.14 -26.76 11.20
N LEU A 103 26.61 -27.53 10.21
CA LEU A 103 26.46 -28.99 10.19
C LEU A 103 27.85 -29.64 10.33
N GLU A 104 28.43 -29.55 11.52
CA GLU A 104 29.42 -30.51 12.04
C GLU A 104 28.89 -31.14 13.33
#